data_AF-A0A936B8B0-F1
#
_entry.id   AF-A0A936B8B0-F1
#
_cell.length_a   1.000
_cell.length_b   1.000
_cell.length_c   1.000
_cell.angle_alpha   90.00
_cell.angle_beta   90.00
_cell.angle_gamma   90.00
#
_symmetry.space_group_name_H-M   'P 1'
#
loop_
_entity.id
_entity.type
_entity.pdbx_description
1 polymer ?
#
loop_
_entity_poly.entity_id
_entity_poly.type
_entity_poly.pdbx_seq_one_letter_code
_entity_poly.pdbx_strand_id
1 'polypeptide(L)'
;MCFPHYLLLLTPLQCLANIPALTGLRAFAAGQVFFYHWFFAHAAEWPLLLRAPFEVGYVGVPIFFALSGFLITLRYEADFRNGHTTYTAYLLKRLIRVVPLYLFVLIFGVFAFGRPTNIMPTDGRQTLILLTLTQAFFPSTLFLGTTVGWTLTLEMLYYLLAPAFFRWLRP
;
A
#
# COMPACT_ATOMS: atom_id res chain seq x y z
N MET A 1 -6.43 -39.32 -27.49
CA MET A 1 -6.75 -38.60 -26.23
C MET A 1 -6.25 -37.17 -26.39
N CYS A 2 -7.17 -36.25 -26.63
CA CYS A 2 -6.90 -34.91 -27.15
C CYS A 2 -6.78 -33.94 -25.97
N PHE A 3 -5.58 -33.44 -25.68
CA PHE A 3 -5.38 -32.35 -24.73
C PHE A 3 -5.83 -31.03 -25.38
N PRO A 4 -6.70 -30.23 -24.73
CA PRO A 4 -7.21 -29.02 -25.35
C PRO A 4 -6.09 -27.97 -25.44
N HIS A 5 -5.76 -27.58 -26.68
CA HIS A 5 -4.69 -26.67 -27.08
C HIS A 5 -4.80 -25.22 -26.54
N TYR A 6 -5.82 -24.89 -25.75
CA TYR A 6 -6.02 -23.53 -25.22
C TYR A 6 -5.25 -23.23 -23.92
N LEU A 7 -4.76 -24.26 -23.21
CA LEU A 7 -4.07 -24.08 -21.92
C LEU A 7 -2.62 -23.57 -22.04
N LEU A 8 -2.00 -23.66 -23.22
CA LEU A 8 -0.59 -23.28 -23.44
C LEU A 8 -0.37 -21.79 -23.77
N LEU A 9 -1.44 -21.04 -24.09
CA LEU A 9 -1.34 -19.61 -24.40
C LEU A 9 -1.55 -18.71 -23.17
N LEU A 10 -2.11 -19.23 -22.07
CA LEU A 10 -2.40 -18.46 -20.85
C LEU A 10 -1.31 -18.62 -19.76
N THR A 11 -0.48 -19.66 -19.85
CA THR A 11 0.63 -19.91 -18.92
C THR A 11 1.76 -18.86 -18.93
N PRO A 12 2.13 -18.19 -20.06
CA PRO A 12 3.18 -17.17 -20.01
C PRO A 12 2.74 -15.93 -19.23
N LEU A 13 1.47 -15.53 -19.36
CA LEU A 13 0.93 -14.31 -18.73
C LEU A 13 0.78 -14.46 -17.21
N GLN A 14 0.42 -15.66 -16.73
CA GLN A 14 0.34 -15.93 -15.28
C GLN A 14 1.73 -15.97 -14.61
N CYS A 15 2.78 -16.41 -15.33
CA CYS A 15 4.16 -16.35 -14.85
C CYS A 15 4.68 -14.89 -14.81
N LEU A 16 4.27 -14.06 -15.77
CA LEU A 16 4.52 -12.61 -15.80
C LEU A 16 3.76 -11.82 -14.71
N ALA A 17 2.69 -12.36 -14.12
CA ALA A 17 1.95 -11.67 -13.06
C ALA A 17 2.75 -11.50 -11.75
N ASN A 18 3.83 -12.26 -11.57
CA ASN A 18 4.76 -12.14 -10.44
C ASN A 18 6.17 -11.87 -10.95
N ILE A 19 6.48 -10.60 -11.24
CA ILE A 19 7.81 -10.16 -11.65
C ILE A 19 8.64 -9.90 -10.38
N PRO A 20 9.57 -10.79 -9.99
CA PRO A 20 10.27 -10.66 -8.70
C PRO A 20 11.09 -9.37 -8.61
N ALA A 21 11.64 -8.92 -9.74
CA ALA A 21 12.38 -7.66 -9.82
C ALA A 21 11.53 -6.44 -9.40
N LEU A 22 10.26 -6.38 -9.81
CA LEU A 22 9.36 -5.28 -9.42
C LEU A 22 8.94 -5.37 -7.96
N THR A 23 8.77 -6.59 -7.44
CA THR A 23 8.55 -6.81 -6.01
C THR A 23 9.77 -6.37 -5.19
N GLY A 24 10.99 -6.68 -5.65
CA GLY A 24 12.23 -6.21 -5.04
C GLY A 24 12.36 -4.69 -5.08
N LEU A 25 12.03 -4.05 -6.21
CA LEU A 25 12.06 -2.60 -6.33
C LEU A 25 11.03 -1.91 -5.41
N ARG A 26 9.86 -2.51 -5.22
CA ARG A 26 8.88 -2.04 -4.21
C ARG A 26 9.42 -2.18 -2.79
N ALA A 27 10.07 -3.28 -2.47
CA ALA A 27 10.68 -3.48 -1.15
C ALA A 27 11.79 -2.44 -0.91
N PHE A 28 12.62 -2.18 -1.92
CA PHE A 28 13.62 -1.11 -1.88
C PHE A 28 12.99 0.27 -1.66
N ALA A 29 11.95 0.60 -2.42
CA ALA A 29 11.24 1.88 -2.28
C ALA A 29 10.59 2.05 -0.90
N ALA A 30 9.97 1.00 -0.36
CA ALA A 30 9.42 1.02 1.00
C ALA A 30 10.53 1.15 2.06
N GLY A 31 11.66 0.47 1.87
CA GLY A 31 12.84 0.60 2.73
C GLY A 31 13.41 2.03 2.76
N GLN A 32 13.49 2.69 1.61
CA GLN A 32 13.88 4.11 1.53
C GLN A 32 12.96 5.01 2.36
N VAL A 33 11.64 4.82 2.27
CA VAL A 33 10.67 5.59 3.08
C VAL A 33 10.86 5.32 4.58
N PHE A 34 11.07 4.06 4.96
CA PHE A 34 11.32 3.67 6.35
C PHE A 34 12.57 4.36 6.91
N PHE A 35 13.71 4.22 6.23
CA PHE A 35 14.97 4.80 6.70
C PHE A 35 14.93 6.33 6.70
N TYR A 36 14.25 6.96 5.73
CA TYR A 36 14.02 8.40 5.76
C TYR A 36 13.33 8.85 7.05
N HIS A 37 12.25 8.19 7.46
CA HIS A 37 11.53 8.54 8.70
C HIS A 37 12.32 8.19 9.96
N TRP A 38 13.05 7.07 9.94
CA TRP A 38 13.92 6.68 11.04
C TRP A 38 15.02 7.71 11.30
N PHE A 39 15.78 8.07 10.26
CA PHE A 39 16.84 9.07 10.38
C PHE A 39 16.31 10.47 10.63
N PHE A 40 15.13 10.82 10.12
CA PHE A 40 14.48 12.08 10.44
C PHE A 40 14.13 12.18 11.94
N ALA A 41 13.58 11.12 12.53
CA ALA A 41 13.25 11.08 13.94
C ALA A 41 14.47 11.06 14.88
N HIS A 42 15.60 10.49 14.43
CA HIS A 42 16.82 10.31 15.23
C HIS A 42 18.00 11.11 14.67
N ALA A 43 17.74 12.25 14.02
CA ALA A 43 18.75 12.98 13.25
C ALA A 43 19.96 13.44 14.11
N ALA A 44 19.73 13.72 15.40
CA ALA A 44 20.79 14.11 16.33
C ALA A 44 21.70 12.94 16.77
N GLU A 45 21.22 11.70 16.62
CA GLU A 45 21.92 10.49 17.08
C GLU A 45 22.84 9.91 16.00
N TRP A 46 22.68 10.34 14.74
CA TRP A 46 23.36 9.74 13.59
C TRP A 46 24.17 10.78 12.78
N PRO A 47 25.43 10.47 12.41
CA PRO A 47 26.26 11.37 11.62
C PRO A 47 25.69 11.58 10.21
N LEU A 48 25.94 12.77 9.63
CA LEU A 48 25.43 13.16 8.31
C LEU A 48 25.74 12.11 7.22
N LEU A 49 26.95 11.54 7.21
CA LEU A 49 27.37 10.56 6.20
C LEU A 49 26.47 9.31 6.16
N LEU A 50 25.89 8.89 7.29
CA LEU A 50 25.02 7.71 7.36
C LEU A 50 23.57 8.03 6.98
N ARG A 51 23.10 9.26 7.26
CA ARG A 51 21.73 9.69 6.96
C ARG A 51 21.55 10.31 5.58
N ALA A 52 22.59 10.91 5.01
CA ALA A 52 22.55 11.61 3.72
C ALA A 52 21.95 10.79 2.56
N PRO A 53 22.25 9.49 2.40
CA PRO A 53 21.66 8.69 1.32
C PRO A 53 20.13 8.55 1.41
N PHE A 54 19.56 8.74 2.61
CA PHE A 54 18.14 8.55 2.87
C PHE A 54 17.36 9.86 2.93
N GLU A 55 18.00 11.03 2.85
CA GLU A 55 17.30 12.34 2.88
C GLU A 55 16.30 12.51 1.72
N VAL A 56 16.53 11.82 0.60
CA VAL A 56 15.63 11.77 -0.56
C VAL A 56 14.66 10.59 -0.53
N GLY A 57 14.58 9.85 0.58
CA GLY A 57 13.78 8.62 0.68
C GLY A 57 12.27 8.84 0.54
N TYR A 58 11.79 10.08 0.63
CA TYR A 58 10.39 10.44 0.29
C TYR A 58 10.03 10.10 -1.17
N VAL A 59 11.01 10.06 -2.09
CA VAL A 59 10.82 9.63 -3.50
C VAL A 59 10.41 8.15 -3.59
N GLY A 60 10.65 7.35 -2.54
CA GLY A 60 10.18 5.97 -2.47
C GLY A 60 8.66 5.85 -2.52
N VAL A 61 7.90 6.83 -2.00
CA VAL A 61 6.44 6.81 -1.99
C VAL A 61 5.84 6.75 -3.41
N PRO A 62 6.11 7.71 -4.32
CA PRO A 62 5.56 7.65 -5.67
C PRO A 62 6.03 6.42 -6.47
N ILE A 63 7.28 5.97 -6.29
CA ILE A 63 7.78 4.74 -6.93
C ILE A 63 6.97 3.52 -6.46
N PHE A 64 6.77 3.38 -5.15
CA PHE A 64 6.01 2.27 -4.59
C PHE A 64 4.58 2.23 -5.13
N PHE A 65 3.91 3.39 -5.20
CA PHE A 65 2.54 3.48 -5.71
C PHE A 65 2.45 3.21 -7.22
N ALA A 66 3.36 3.77 -8.02
CA ALA A 66 3.39 3.54 -9.47
C ALA A 66 3.58 2.04 -9.81
N LEU A 67 4.53 1.38 -9.14
CA LEU A 67 4.79 -0.05 -9.31
C LEU A 67 3.64 -0.92 -8.80
N SER A 68 3.07 -0.56 -7.65
CA SER A 68 1.90 -1.25 -7.12
C SER A 68 0.77 -1.19 -8.13
N GLY A 69 0.56 -0.03 -8.76
CA GLY A 69 -0.51 0.12 -9.71
C GLY A 69 -0.33 -0.65 -11.00
N PHE A 70 0.87 -0.59 -11.57
CA PHE A 70 1.26 -1.40 -12.72
C PHE A 70 1.03 -2.90 -12.48
N LEU A 71 1.46 -3.43 -11.32
CA LEU A 71 1.31 -4.84 -10.98
C LEU A 71 -0.15 -5.26 -10.75
N ILE A 72 -0.99 -4.39 -10.20
CA ILE A 72 -2.42 -4.68 -10.06
C ILE A 72 -3.08 -4.79 -11.42
N THR A 73 -2.81 -3.85 -12.33
CA THR A 73 -3.35 -3.89 -13.68
C THR A 73 -2.94 -5.17 -14.39
N LEU A 74 -1.63 -5.51 -14.41
CA LEU A 74 -1.14 -6.74 -15.04
C LEU A 74 -1.81 -8.01 -14.48
N ARG A 75 -2.11 -8.04 -13.18
CA ARG A 75 -2.67 -9.23 -12.52
C ARG A 75 -4.17 -9.38 -12.70
N TYR A 76 -4.91 -8.28 -12.63
CA TYR A 76 -6.37 -8.32 -12.46
C TYR A 76 -7.14 -7.87 -13.69
N GLU A 77 -6.50 -7.22 -14.67
CA GLU A 77 -7.19 -6.73 -15.87
C GLU A 77 -7.91 -7.87 -16.61
N ALA A 78 -7.21 -8.96 -16.92
CA ALA A 78 -7.79 -10.12 -17.61
C ALA A 78 -8.87 -10.81 -16.75
N ASP A 79 -8.65 -10.94 -15.45
CA ASP A 79 -9.62 -11.56 -14.53
C ASP A 79 -10.93 -10.77 -14.44
N PHE A 80 -10.85 -9.44 -14.41
CA PHE A 80 -12.05 -8.58 -14.44
C PHE A 80 -12.71 -8.51 -15.82
N ARG A 81 -11.94 -8.67 -16.90
CA ARG A 81 -12.48 -8.73 -18.27
C ARG A 81 -13.25 -10.01 -18.54
N ASN A 82 -12.70 -11.15 -18.11
CA ASN A 82 -13.30 -12.46 -18.32
C ASN A 82 -14.34 -12.83 -17.25
N GLY A 83 -14.58 -11.96 -16.27
CA GLY A 83 -15.53 -12.21 -15.18
C GLY A 83 -15.06 -13.28 -14.17
N HIS A 84 -13.77 -13.63 -14.18
CA HIS A 84 -13.19 -14.60 -13.26
C HIS A 84 -13.06 -14.07 -11.82
N THR A 85 -13.18 -12.75 -11.63
CA THR A 85 -13.15 -12.14 -10.30
C THR A 85 -14.25 -11.09 -10.12
N THR A 86 -14.83 -11.05 -8.92
CA THR A 86 -15.81 -10.03 -8.54
C THR A 86 -15.12 -8.88 -7.81
N TYR A 87 -15.73 -7.69 -7.89
CA TYR A 87 -15.24 -6.50 -7.18
C TYR A 87 -15.09 -6.75 -5.68
N THR A 88 -16.10 -7.40 -5.08
CA THR A 88 -16.12 -7.74 -3.66
C THR A 88 -15.01 -8.72 -3.29
N ALA A 89 -14.81 -9.78 -4.08
CA ALA A 89 -13.74 -10.75 -3.81
C ALA A 89 -12.34 -10.12 -3.92
N TYR A 90 -12.15 -9.22 -4.88
CA TYR A 90 -10.92 -8.45 -5.04
C TYR A 90 -10.66 -7.54 -3.83
N LEU A 91 -11.66 -6.77 -3.38
CA LEU A 91 -11.50 -5.86 -2.24
C LEU A 91 -11.26 -6.62 -0.93
N LEU A 92 -11.99 -7.70 -0.67
CA LEU A 92 -11.83 -8.50 0.54
C LEU A 92 -10.41 -9.06 0.66
N LYS A 93 -9.83 -9.58 -0.42
CA LYS A 93 -8.43 -10.06 -0.43
C LYS A 93 -7.43 -8.97 -0.02
N ARG A 94 -7.72 -7.71 -0.32
CA ARG A 94 -6.85 -6.57 0.00
C ARG A 94 -7.08 -6.06 1.40
N LEU A 95 -8.32 -5.99 1.85
CA LEU A 95 -8.67 -5.62 3.21
C LEU A 95 -8.07 -6.61 4.22
N ILE A 96 -8.20 -7.92 3.97
CA ILE A 96 -7.62 -8.97 4.83
C ILE A 96 -6.08 -8.91 4.84
N ARG A 97 -5.46 -8.36 3.79
CA ARG A 97 -4.01 -8.14 3.74
C ARG A 97 -3.57 -6.90 4.54
N VAL A 98 -4.28 -5.79 4.41
CA VAL A 98 -3.85 -4.48 4.94
C VAL A 98 -4.34 -4.25 6.37
N VAL A 99 -5.63 -4.50 6.63
CA VAL A 99 -6.29 -4.13 7.89
C VAL A 99 -5.68 -4.85 9.10
N PRO A 100 -5.41 -6.17 9.08
CA PRO A 100 -4.85 -6.85 10.25
C PRO A 100 -3.47 -6.32 10.63
N LEU A 101 -2.61 -6.09 9.65
CA LEU A 101 -1.27 -5.54 9.89
C LEU A 101 -1.34 -4.10 10.41
N TYR A 102 -2.21 -3.28 9.82
CA TYR A 102 -2.44 -1.91 10.27
C TYR A 102 -2.90 -1.84 11.73
N LEU A 103 -3.92 -2.64 12.08
CA LEU A 103 -4.43 -2.70 13.45
C LEU A 103 -3.36 -3.23 14.41
N PHE A 104 -2.59 -4.25 13.99
CA PHE A 104 -1.46 -4.75 14.77
C PHE A 104 -0.45 -3.64 15.07
N VAL A 105 -0.03 -2.87 14.05
CA VAL A 105 0.94 -1.77 14.23
C VAL A 105 0.39 -0.69 15.15
N LEU A 106 -0.89 -0.32 15.02
CA LEU A 106 -1.51 0.66 15.92
C LEU A 106 -1.56 0.16 17.37
N ILE A 107 -2.05 -1.06 17.58
CA ILE A 107 -2.17 -1.66 18.91
C ILE A 107 -0.79 -1.83 19.53
N PHE A 108 0.15 -2.42 18.79
CA PHE A 108 1.53 -2.60 19.23
C PHE A 108 2.19 -1.25 19.56
N GLY A 109 2.00 -0.24 18.71
CA GLY A 109 2.53 1.10 18.95
C GLY A 109 2.01 1.70 20.26
N VAL A 110 0.71 1.53 20.53
CA VAL A 110 0.10 1.96 21.79
C VAL A 110 0.67 1.20 23.00
N PHE A 111 0.85 -0.11 22.88
CA PHE A 111 1.42 -0.92 23.97
C PHE A 111 2.91 -0.64 24.22
N ALA A 112 3.69 -0.44 23.17
CA ALA A 112 5.14 -0.27 23.25
C ALA A 112 5.55 1.17 23.64
N PHE A 113 4.82 2.18 23.17
CA PHE A 113 5.21 3.60 23.29
C PHE A 113 4.16 4.46 24.02
N GLY A 114 3.06 3.87 24.50
CA GLY A 114 1.98 4.58 25.15
C GLY A 114 1.03 5.27 24.16
N ARG A 115 0.20 6.22 24.65
CA ARG A 115 -0.80 6.93 23.84
C ARG A 115 -0.44 8.41 23.64
N PRO A 116 0.45 8.74 22.69
CA PRO A 116 0.80 10.12 22.38
C PRO A 116 -0.39 10.88 21.78
N THR A 117 -0.86 11.94 22.46
CA THR A 117 -2.07 12.70 22.10
C THR A 117 -1.94 13.50 20.81
N ASN A 118 -0.72 13.75 20.33
CA ASN A 118 -0.44 14.46 19.08
C ASN A 118 -0.65 13.61 17.82
N ILE A 119 -0.66 12.28 17.95
CA ILE A 119 -0.87 11.35 16.82
C ILE A 119 -1.97 10.33 17.07
N MET A 120 -2.43 10.15 18.32
CA MET A 120 -3.54 9.25 18.62
C MET A 120 -4.88 9.99 18.62
N PRO A 121 -5.99 9.32 18.26
CA PRO A 121 -7.30 9.94 18.23
C PRO A 121 -7.74 10.39 19.63
N THR A 122 -8.13 11.65 19.76
CA THR A 122 -8.61 12.24 21.03
C THR A 122 -10.13 12.23 21.17
N ASP A 123 -10.85 12.01 20.07
CA ASP A 123 -12.31 12.02 20.02
C ASP A 123 -12.86 10.89 19.14
N GLY A 124 -14.19 10.71 19.16
CA GLY A 124 -14.87 9.69 18.37
C GLY A 124 -14.74 9.89 16.86
N ARG A 125 -14.69 11.14 16.37
CA ARG A 125 -14.55 11.44 14.94
C ARG A 125 -13.18 11.02 14.42
N GLN A 126 -12.11 11.38 15.13
CA GLN A 126 -10.74 10.97 14.80
C GLN A 126 -10.58 9.45 14.85
N THR A 127 -11.24 8.80 15.82
CA THR A 127 -11.26 7.33 15.90
C THR A 127 -11.91 6.72 14.67
N LEU A 128 -13.06 7.24 14.23
CA LEU A 128 -13.72 6.78 13.00
C LEU A 128 -12.85 7.01 11.77
N ILE A 129 -12.21 8.17 11.65
CA ILE A 129 -11.31 8.49 10.54
C ILE A 129 -10.16 7.49 10.48
N LEU A 130 -9.55 7.20 11.63
CA LEU A 130 -8.43 6.26 11.75
C LEU A 130 -8.84 4.82 11.40
N LEU A 131 -9.98 4.37 11.91
CA LEU A 131 -10.49 3.00 11.66
C LEU A 131 -10.94 2.79 10.22
N THR A 132 -11.44 3.85 9.57
CA THR A 132 -11.86 3.81 8.16
C THR A 132 -10.70 4.07 7.18
N LEU A 133 -9.48 4.32 7.67
CA LEU A 133 -8.31 4.68 6.87
C LEU A 133 -8.56 5.93 6.01
N THR A 134 -9.31 6.91 6.52
CA THR A 134 -9.69 8.13 5.78
C THR A 134 -8.88 9.37 6.19
N GLN A 135 -7.80 9.20 6.96
CA GLN A 135 -7.00 10.31 7.49
C GLN A 135 -6.47 11.29 6.45
N ALA A 136 -6.13 10.84 5.23
CA ALA A 136 -5.56 11.72 4.20
C ALA A 136 -6.56 12.72 3.61
N PHE A 137 -7.87 12.56 3.84
CA PHE A 137 -8.88 13.50 3.36
C PHE A 137 -9.00 14.77 4.19
N PHE A 138 -8.46 14.77 5.42
CA PHE A 138 -8.54 15.92 6.32
C PHE A 138 -7.14 16.33 6.76
N PRO A 139 -6.72 17.60 6.52
CA PRO A 139 -5.40 18.08 6.94
C PRO A 139 -5.14 17.89 8.44
N SER A 140 -6.17 18.04 9.28
CA SER A 140 -6.07 17.90 10.74
C SER A 140 -5.78 16.48 11.22
N THR A 141 -6.03 15.46 10.40
CA THR A 141 -5.83 14.05 10.76
C THR A 141 -4.73 13.37 9.96
N LEU A 142 -4.02 14.10 9.09
CA LEU A 142 -3.08 13.53 8.13
C LEU A 142 -2.04 12.58 8.77
N PHE A 143 -1.56 12.92 9.96
CA PHE A 143 -0.53 12.16 10.69
C PHE A 143 -1.09 11.28 11.82
N LEU A 144 -2.42 11.06 11.84
CA LEU A 144 -3.09 10.29 12.87
C LEU A 144 -2.73 8.79 12.76
N GLY A 145 -2.57 8.13 13.90
CA GLY A 145 -2.16 6.73 14.03
C GLY A 145 -0.68 6.52 13.82
N THR A 146 -0.19 6.85 12.63
CA THR A 146 1.23 6.82 12.29
C THR A 146 1.56 8.03 11.40
N THR A 147 2.79 8.54 11.48
CA THR A 147 3.25 9.69 10.68
C THR A 147 3.22 9.43 9.17
N VAL A 148 3.16 8.16 8.76
CA VAL A 148 3.04 7.71 7.37
C VAL A 148 1.67 7.13 7.03
N GLY A 149 0.73 7.13 7.97
CA GLY A 149 -0.56 6.44 7.86
C GLY A 149 -1.44 6.95 6.74
N TRP A 150 -1.29 8.22 6.34
CA TRP A 150 -1.99 8.80 5.18
C TRP A 150 -1.74 8.06 3.87
N THR A 151 -0.59 7.38 3.72
CA THR A 151 -0.30 6.57 2.53
C THR A 151 -1.26 5.38 2.40
N LEU A 152 -1.73 4.80 3.52
CA LEU A 152 -2.74 3.74 3.50
C LEU A 152 -4.09 4.23 2.96
N THR A 153 -4.47 5.48 3.22
CA THR A 153 -5.67 6.07 2.62
C THR A 153 -5.56 6.08 1.10
N LEU A 154 -4.40 6.46 0.56
CA LEU A 154 -4.15 6.46 -0.88
C LEU A 154 -4.13 5.03 -1.44
N GLU A 155 -3.57 4.06 -0.71
CA GLU A 155 -3.59 2.65 -1.10
C GLU A 155 -5.02 2.10 -1.18
N MET A 156 -5.87 2.42 -0.19
CA MET A 156 -7.27 2.00 -0.19
C MET A 156 -8.06 2.68 -1.31
N LEU A 157 -7.85 3.98 -1.54
CA LEU A 157 -8.45 4.70 -2.67
C LEU A 157 -8.03 4.07 -4.01
N TYR A 158 -6.74 3.74 -4.14
CA TYR A 158 -6.23 3.09 -5.33
C TYR A 158 -6.90 1.73 -5.57
N TYR A 159 -7.13 0.93 -4.52
CA TYR A 159 -7.85 -0.33 -4.62
C TYR A 159 -9.30 -0.16 -5.03
N LEU A 160 -9.99 0.87 -4.53
CA LEU A 160 -11.37 1.16 -4.93
C LEU A 160 -11.47 1.59 -6.40
N LEU A 161 -10.52 2.41 -6.87
CA LEU A 161 -10.54 2.97 -8.22
C LEU A 161 -10.08 2.00 -9.31
N ALA A 162 -9.17 1.06 -8.99
CA ALA A 162 -8.57 0.18 -9.99
C ALA A 162 -9.60 -0.61 -10.83
N PRO A 163 -10.65 -1.24 -10.26
CA PRO A 163 -11.66 -1.94 -11.07
C PRO A 163 -12.54 -1.01 -11.91
N ALA A 164 -12.76 0.24 -11.47
CA ALA A 164 -13.46 1.23 -12.28
C ALA A 164 -12.61 1.61 -13.51
N PHE A 165 -11.31 1.78 -13.32
CA PHE A 165 -10.35 2.03 -14.40
C PHE A 165 -10.30 0.88 -15.41
N PHE A 166 -10.32 -0.38 -14.96
CA PHE A 166 -10.37 -1.54 -15.85
C PHE A 166 -11.66 -1.63 -16.68
N ARG A 167 -12.78 -1.10 -16.17
CA ARG A 167 -14.03 -1.01 -16.93
C ARG A 167 -14.00 0.12 -17.96
N TRP A 168 -13.37 1.24 -17.64
CA TRP A 168 -13.29 2.40 -18.53
C TRP A 168 -12.34 2.18 -19.71
N LEU A 169 -11.24 1.44 -19.52
CA LEU A 169 -10.31 1.08 -20.59
C LEU A 169 -10.82 -0.03 -21.53
N ARG A 170 -12.13 -0.36 -21.49
CA ARG A 170 -12.76 -1.30 -22.43
C ARG A 170 -13.04 -0.54 -23.73
N PRO A 171 -12.33 -0.83 -24.85
CA PRO A 171 -12.75 -0.35 -26.15
C PRO A 171 -14.11 -0.95 -26.55
#